data_AF-A0A2T2PZU9-F1
#
_entry.id   AF-A0A2T2PZU9-F1
#
_cell.length_a   1.000
_cell.length_b   1.000
_cell.length_c   1.000
_cell.angle_alpha   90.00
_cell.angle_beta   90.00
_cell.angle_gamma   90.00
#
_symmetry.space_group_name_H-M   'P 1'
#
loop_
_entity.id
_entity.type
_entity.pdbx_description
1 polymer ?
#
loop_
_entity_poly.entity_id
_entity_poly.type
_entity_poly.pdbx_seq_one_letter_code
_entity_poly.pdbx_strand_id
1 'polypeptide(L)'
;MRRFFRWFFRNRETGAITIAQWPNLILWIVIVAAALLWLLPAAGQTNTALKIVMRGGLIIWGFDEILRGVNPWRRCLGAAVVLYQIVALQP
;
A
#
# COMPACT_ATOMS: atom_id res chain seq x y z
N MET A 1 -8.57 -7.29 26.54
CA MET A 1 -8.38 -7.71 25.12
C MET A 1 -9.41 -7.11 24.15
N ARG A 2 -10.72 -7.26 24.36
CA ARG A 2 -11.77 -6.75 23.42
C ARG A 2 -11.73 -5.25 23.12
N ARG A 3 -11.23 -4.42 24.06
CA ARG A 3 -11.10 -2.96 23.87
C ARG A 3 -9.95 -2.59 22.94
N PHE A 4 -8.79 -3.24 23.08
CA PHE A 4 -7.64 -3.03 22.20
C PHE A 4 -7.94 -3.49 20.77
N PHE A 5 -8.51 -4.68 20.59
CA PHE A 5 -8.89 -5.19 19.27
C PHE A 5 -9.83 -4.24 18.54
N ARG A 6 -10.89 -3.77 19.23
CA ARG A 6 -11.79 -2.78 18.65
C ARG A 6 -11.08 -1.47 18.36
N TRP A 7 -10.25 -0.96 19.25
CA TRP A 7 -9.49 0.28 18.98
C TRP A 7 -8.58 0.15 17.74
N PHE A 8 -7.97 -1.01 17.55
CA PHE A 8 -6.98 -1.25 16.48
C PHE A 8 -7.62 -1.44 15.10
N PHE A 9 -8.76 -2.15 15.03
CA PHE A 9 -9.41 -2.48 13.75
C PHE A 9 -10.68 -1.68 13.45
N ARG A 10 -11.24 -0.94 14.42
CA ARG A 10 -12.46 -0.17 14.19
C ARG A 10 -12.16 1.06 13.35
N ASN A 11 -12.87 1.19 12.24
CA ASN A 11 -12.86 2.37 11.39
C ASN A 11 -13.41 3.58 12.17
N ARG A 12 -12.66 4.68 12.14
CA ARG A 12 -12.99 5.93 12.85
C ARG A 12 -14.17 6.70 12.25
N GLU A 13 -14.50 6.43 10.99
CA GLU A 13 -15.57 7.11 10.24
C GLU A 13 -16.89 6.34 10.35
N THR A 14 -16.86 5.02 10.14
CA THR A 14 -18.08 4.19 10.09
C THR A 14 -18.37 3.46 11.39
N GLY A 15 -17.37 3.30 12.26
CA GLY A 15 -17.49 2.54 13.50
C GLY A 15 -17.52 1.02 13.30
N ALA A 16 -17.42 0.51 12.08
CA ALA A 16 -17.34 -0.91 11.76
C ALA A 16 -15.89 -1.44 11.92
N ILE A 17 -15.71 -2.76 11.99
CA ILE A 17 -14.38 -3.38 11.94
C ILE A 17 -13.90 -3.42 10.48
N THR A 18 -12.70 -2.91 10.21
CA THR A 18 -12.14 -2.80 8.87
C THR A 18 -10.71 -3.34 8.86
N ILE A 19 -10.54 -4.52 8.25
CA ILE A 19 -9.24 -5.17 8.06
C ILE A 19 -8.70 -4.88 6.66
N ALA A 20 -9.57 -4.99 5.65
CA ALA A 20 -9.27 -4.69 4.26
C ALA A 20 -10.31 -3.70 3.73
N GLN A 21 -9.91 -2.94 2.70
CA GLN A 21 -10.75 -1.98 2.00
C GLN A 21 -10.50 -2.14 0.50
N TRP A 22 -11.43 -1.66 -0.30
CA TRP A 22 -11.23 -1.55 -1.74
C TRP A 22 -10.01 -0.68 -2.06
N PRO A 23 -9.25 -1.02 -3.12
CA PRO A 23 -8.12 -0.21 -3.56
C PRO A 23 -8.57 1.21 -3.89
N ASN A 24 -7.81 2.20 -3.44
CA ASN A 24 -7.93 3.56 -3.93
C ASN A 24 -7.23 3.68 -5.30
N LEU A 25 -7.34 4.85 -5.94
CA LEU A 25 -6.78 5.08 -7.27
C LEU A 25 -5.28 4.77 -7.35
N ILE A 26 -4.49 5.17 -6.35
CA ILE A 26 -3.04 4.92 -6.32
C ILE A 26 -2.76 3.42 -6.28
N LEU A 27 -3.48 2.68 -5.43
CA LEU A 27 -3.30 1.24 -5.34
C LEU A 27 -3.74 0.54 -6.63
N TRP A 28 -4.78 1.02 -7.32
CA TRP A 28 -5.14 0.52 -8.65
C TRP A 28 -4.03 0.74 -9.68
N ILE A 29 -3.39 1.91 -9.69
CA ILE A 29 -2.23 2.19 -10.57
C ILE A 29 -1.10 1.20 -10.30
N VAL A 30 -0.79 0.95 -9.02
CA VAL A 30 0.22 -0.04 -8.62
C VAL A 30 -0.16 -1.44 -9.10
N ILE A 31 -1.41 -1.86 -8.91
CA ILE A 31 -1.90 -3.18 -9.33
C ILE A 31 -1.77 -3.34 -10.84
N VAL A 32 -2.19 -2.34 -11.63
CA VAL A 32 -2.07 -2.37 -13.09
C VAL A 32 -0.60 -2.42 -13.51
N ALA A 33 0.27 -1.60 -12.91
CA ALA A 33 1.70 -1.63 -13.22
C ALA A 33 2.34 -2.99 -12.89
N ALA A 34 1.97 -3.60 -11.76
CA ALA A 34 2.43 -4.94 -11.37
C ALA A 34 1.90 -6.02 -12.32
N ALA A 35 0.63 -5.94 -12.73
CA ALA A 35 0.04 -6.85 -13.71
C ALA A 35 0.74 -6.75 -15.07
N LEU A 36 1.05 -5.54 -15.54
CA LEU A 36 1.81 -5.32 -16.77
C LEU A 36 3.22 -5.89 -16.67
N LEU A 37 3.93 -5.69 -15.56
CA LEU A 37 5.25 -6.30 -15.32
C LEU A 37 5.21 -7.83 -15.32
N TRP A 38 4.13 -8.41 -14.82
CA TRP A 38 3.97 -9.85 -14.73
C TRP A 38 3.58 -10.50 -16.06
N LEU A 39 2.62 -9.90 -16.78
CA LEU A 39 2.10 -10.43 -18.05
C LEU A 39 3.00 -10.11 -19.24
N LEU A 40 3.71 -8.99 -19.20
CA LEU A 40 4.59 -8.52 -20.26
C LEU A 40 5.99 -8.34 -19.66
N PRO A 41 6.82 -9.40 -19.63
CA PRO A 41 8.23 -9.29 -19.23
C PRO A 41 8.98 -8.46 -20.27
N ALA A 42 8.84 -7.13 -20.20
CA ALA A 42 9.53 -6.21 -21.07
C ALA A 42 10.99 -6.10 -20.63
N ALA A 43 11.91 -6.00 -21.59
CA ALA A 43 13.29 -5.63 -21.34
C ALA A 43 13.50 -4.13 -21.59
N GLY A 44 14.49 -3.53 -20.93
CA GLY A 44 14.86 -2.13 -21.17
C GLY A 44 14.00 -1.09 -20.45
N GLN A 45 13.83 0.08 -21.07
CA GLN A 45 13.38 1.30 -20.40
C GLN A 45 11.94 1.23 -19.86
N THR A 46 11.02 0.57 -20.57
CA THR A 46 9.62 0.41 -20.14
C THR A 46 9.50 -0.40 -18.85
N ASN A 47 10.32 -1.45 -18.69
CA ASN A 47 10.36 -2.25 -17.46
C ASN A 47 10.82 -1.42 -16.26
N THR A 48 11.85 -0.61 -16.47
CA THR A 48 12.36 0.30 -15.44
C THR A 48 11.30 1.33 -15.05
N ALA A 49 10.62 1.94 -16.03
CA ALA A 49 9.55 2.90 -15.77
C ALA A 49 8.39 2.26 -14.98
N LEU A 50 7.93 1.07 -15.36
CA LEU A 50 6.88 0.35 -14.63
C LEU A 50 7.29 0.00 -13.20
N LYS A 51 8.55 -0.41 -12.99
CA LYS A 51 9.09 -0.66 -11.63
C LYS A 51 9.13 0.61 -10.79
N ILE A 52 9.50 1.75 -11.38
CA ILE A 52 9.48 3.05 -10.69
C ILE A 52 8.04 3.41 -10.31
N VAL A 53 7.08 3.29 -11.23
CA VAL A 53 5.66 3.56 -10.96
C VAL A 53 5.12 2.65 -9.86
N MET A 54 5.37 1.36 -9.95
CA MET A 54 4.93 0.38 -8.94
C MET A 54 5.55 0.69 -7.57
N ARG A 55 6.87 0.91 -7.50
CA ARG A 55 7.57 1.14 -6.23
C ARG A 55 7.21 2.49 -5.62
N GLY A 56 7.25 3.55 -6.42
CA GLY A 56 6.89 4.91 -6.01
C GLY A 56 5.42 4.99 -5.61
N GLY A 57 4.52 4.36 -6.36
CA GLY A 57 3.11 4.27 -6.01
C GLY A 57 2.85 3.60 -4.66
N LEU A 58 3.56 2.49 -4.36
CA LEU A 58 3.49 1.84 -3.04
C LEU A 58 4.00 2.74 -1.91
N ILE A 59 5.05 3.52 -2.15
CA ILE A 59 5.57 4.48 -1.16
C ILE A 59 4.54 5.59 -0.91
N ILE A 60 4.02 6.21 -1.97
CA ILE A 60 3.01 7.28 -1.86
C ILE A 60 1.76 6.76 -1.15
N TRP A 61 1.26 5.59 -1.56
CA TRP A 61 0.12 4.94 -0.93
C TRP A 61 0.38 4.65 0.55
N GLY A 62 1.56 4.11 0.88
CA GLY A 62 1.90 3.78 2.25
C GLY A 62 1.99 5.02 3.15
N PHE A 63 2.55 6.13 2.66
CA PHE A 63 2.54 7.42 3.36
C PHE A 63 1.12 7.98 3.56
N ASP A 64 0.29 7.91 2.52
CA ASP A 64 -1.12 8.32 2.63
C ASP A 64 -1.84 7.50 3.72
N GLU A 65 -1.60 6.20 3.76
CA GLU A 65 -2.22 5.32 4.77
C GLU A 65 -1.67 5.57 6.19
N ILE A 66 -0.39 5.93 6.36
CA ILE A 66 0.16 6.34 7.66
C ILE A 66 -0.55 7.59 8.20
N LEU A 67 -0.74 8.59 7.33
CA LEU A 67 -1.27 9.90 7.73
C LEU A 67 -2.79 9.88 7.86
N ARG A 68 -3.47 9.26 6.90
CA ARG A 68 -4.92 9.32 6.70
C ARG A 68 -5.63 7.98 6.87
N GLY A 69 -4.92 6.90 7.21
CA GLY A 69 -5.53 5.58 7.41
C GLY A 69 -6.62 5.61 8.49
N VAL A 70 -7.72 4.93 8.19
CA VAL A 70 -8.98 4.95 8.95
C VAL A 70 -8.91 4.31 10.33
N ASN A 71 -7.87 3.51 10.59
CA ASN A 71 -7.60 2.87 11.87
C ASN A 71 -6.10 2.58 12.07
N PRO A 72 -5.64 2.29 13.31
CA PRO A 72 -4.23 1.99 13.58
C PRO A 72 -3.68 0.82 12.76
N TRP A 73 -4.48 -0.23 12.52
CA TRP A 73 -4.09 -1.36 11.68
C TRP A 73 -3.65 -0.93 10.28
N ARG A 74 -4.46 -0.10 9.62
CA ARG A 74 -4.19 0.43 8.29
C ARG A 74 -2.94 1.30 8.27
N ARG A 75 -2.74 2.14 9.29
CA ARG A 75 -1.52 2.97 9.43
C ARG A 75 -0.27 2.11 9.58
N CYS A 76 -0.35 1.03 10.36
CA CYS A 76 0.75 0.07 10.49
C CYS A 76 1.04 -0.65 9.17
N LEU A 77 0.01 -1.02 8.41
CA LEU A 77 0.17 -1.61 7.07
C LEU A 77 0.90 -0.65 6.13
N GLY A 78 0.49 0.62 6.10
CA GLY A 78 1.17 1.66 5.33
C GLY A 78 2.66 1.80 5.71
N ALA A 79 2.95 1.85 7.01
CA ALA A 79 4.31 1.92 7.52
C ALA A 79 5.15 0.68 7.15
N ALA A 80 4.58 -0.51 7.27
CA ALA A 80 5.25 -1.75 6.90
C ALA A 80 5.58 -1.78 5.40
N VAL A 81 4.66 -1.32 4.54
CA VAL A 81 4.89 -1.23 3.09
C VAL A 81 5.99 -0.21 2.78
N VAL A 82 5.96 0.99 3.36
CA VAL A 82 7.03 2.00 3.14
C VAL A 82 8.37 1.46 3.59
N LEU A 83 8.45 0.86 4.79
CA LEU A 83 9.69 0.29 5.32
C LEU A 83 10.21 -0.82 4.42
N TYR A 84 9.35 -1.74 3.97
CA TYR A 84 9.72 -2.79 3.04
C TYR A 84 10.30 -2.21 1.75
N GLN A 85 9.67 -1.18 1.18
CA GLN A 85 10.16 -0.54 -0.04
C GLN A 85 11.53 0.13 0.16
N ILE A 86 11.77 0.77 1.32
CA ILE A 86 13.08 1.35 1.64
C ILE A 86 14.15 0.28 1.78
N VAL A 87 13.85 -0.82 2.47
CA VAL A 87 14.80 -1.96 2.62
C VAL A 87 15.05 -2.64 1.29
N ALA A 88 14.02 -2.85 0.47
CA ALA A 88 14.13 -3.46 -0.86
C ALA A 88 14.79 -2.55 -1.92
N LEU A 89 15.02 -1.28 -1.60
CA LEU A 89 15.80 -0.34 -2.42
C LEU A 89 17.30 -0.37 -2.09
N GLN A 90 17.71 -1.07 -1.03
CA GLN A 90 19.14 -1.29 -0.73
C GLN A 90 19.76 -2.17 -1.84
N PRO A 91 20.99 -1.85 -2.30
CA PRO A 91 21.69 -2.61 -3.34
C PRO A 91 22.05 -4.02 -2.91
#